data_AF-A0A955YLN5-F1
#
_entry.id   AF-A0A955YLN5-F1
#
_cell.length_a   1.000
_cell.length_b   1.000
_cell.length_c   1.000
_cell.angle_alpha   90.00
_cell.angle_beta   90.00
_cell.angle_gamma   90.00
#
_symmetry.space_group_name_H-M   'P 1'
#
loop_
_entity.id
_entity.type
_entity.pdbx_description
1 polymer ?
#
loop_
_entity_poly.entity_id
_entity_poly.type
_entity_poly.pdbx_seq_one_letter_code
_entity_poly.pdbx_strand_id
1 'polypeptide(L)'
;MDRDALARFMRFEHRTFRWNDGEDHSRYEAVESTDEGLRWYRWSHHPELDQGGAQDVALQGYAAFLADGPLRALPEEVAHRLREHVAKLTSQD
;
A
#
# COMPACT_ATOMS: atom_id res chain seq x y z
N MET A 1 18.98 15.25 -17.59
CA MET A 1 18.24 14.17 -16.92
C MET A 1 19.13 13.72 -15.76
N ASP A 2 18.66 13.91 -14.53
CA ASP A 2 19.41 13.59 -13.33
C ASP A 2 19.54 12.06 -13.18
N ARG A 3 20.78 11.56 -13.17
CA ARG A 3 21.07 10.11 -13.09
C ARG A 3 20.65 9.53 -11.76
N ASP A 4 20.70 10.31 -10.68
CA ASP A 4 20.31 9.87 -9.35
C ASP A 4 18.78 9.86 -9.23
N ALA A 5 18.10 10.82 -9.86
CA ALA A 5 16.64 10.80 -9.96
C ALA A 5 16.13 9.60 -10.79
N LEU A 6 16.80 9.28 -11.91
CA LEU A 6 16.47 8.10 -12.72
C LEU A 6 16.80 6.78 -12.00
N ALA A 7 17.91 6.72 -11.27
CA ALA A 7 18.27 5.55 -10.48
C ALA A 7 17.30 5.33 -9.31
N ARG A 8 16.83 6.40 -8.64
CA ARG A 8 15.74 6.32 -7.65
C ARG A 8 14.45 5.83 -8.29
N PHE A 9 14.04 6.44 -9.41
CA PHE A 9 12.86 6.01 -10.15
C PHE A 9 12.91 4.53 -10.56
N MET A 10 14.08 4.01 -10.95
CA MET A 10 14.27 2.60 -11.28
C MET A 10 14.41 1.68 -10.05
N ARG A 11 14.65 2.21 -8.85
CA ARG A 11 14.70 1.44 -7.60
C ARG A 11 13.32 1.19 -6.99
N PHE A 12 12.38 2.12 -7.15
CA PHE A 12 11.07 2.02 -6.50
C PHE A 12 10.08 1.24 -7.36
N GLU A 13 10.03 -0.08 -7.16
CA GLU A 13 8.91 -0.90 -7.66
C GLU A 13 7.69 -0.69 -6.76
N HIS A 14 6.86 0.30 -7.11
CA HIS A 14 5.56 0.49 -6.50
C HIS A 14 4.74 -0.80 -6.60
N ARG A 15 4.16 -1.22 -5.49
CA ARG A 15 3.37 -2.43 -5.41
C ARG A 15 2.09 -2.18 -4.64
N THR A 16 1.00 -2.69 -5.20
CA THR A 16 -0.30 -2.72 -4.54
C THR A 16 -0.54 -4.09 -3.92
N PHE A 17 -1.01 -4.08 -2.68
CA PHE A 17 -1.48 -5.24 -1.94
C PHE A 17 -2.97 -5.04 -1.69
N ARG A 18 -3.80 -6.01 -2.08
CA ARG A 18 -5.27 -5.91 -2.01
C ARG A 18 -5.82 -7.10 -1.26
N TRP A 19 -6.87 -6.88 -0.48
CA TRP A 19 -7.58 -7.94 0.22
C TRP A 19 -9.04 -7.57 0.45
N ASN A 20 -9.87 -8.59 0.60
CA ASN A 20 -11.22 -8.48 1.10
C ASN A 20 -11.42 -9.50 2.24
N ASP A 21 -12.53 -9.38 2.96
CA ASP A 21 -12.94 -10.35 3.98
C ASP A 21 -13.47 -11.67 3.39
N GLY A 22 -13.59 -11.75 2.06
CA GLY A 22 -14.08 -12.90 1.31
C GLY A 22 -15.60 -12.97 1.17
N GLU A 23 -16.34 -12.14 1.91
CA GLU A 23 -17.81 -12.08 1.86
C GLU A 23 -18.29 -11.10 0.77
N ASP A 24 -17.60 -9.97 0.61
CA ASP A 24 -17.89 -8.98 -0.42
C ASP A 24 -16.73 -8.86 -1.41
N HIS A 25 -16.99 -9.25 -2.67
CA HIS A 25 -16.02 -9.14 -3.77
C HIS A 25 -16.19 -7.82 -4.53
N SER A 26 -17.26 -7.07 -4.25
CA SER A 26 -17.49 -5.74 -4.81
C SER A 26 -16.64 -4.67 -4.12
N ARG A 27 -16.03 -4.99 -2.97
CA ARG A 27 -15.20 -4.08 -2.18
C ARG A 27 -13.89 -4.74 -1.79
N TYR A 28 -12.84 -3.94 -1.76
CA TYR A 28 -11.56 -4.38 -1.21
C TYR A 28 -10.86 -3.24 -0.48
N GLU A 29 -10.02 -3.64 0.46
CA GLU A 29 -9.02 -2.82 1.10
C GLU A 29 -7.70 -2.99 0.35
N ALA A 30 -6.92 -1.93 0.28
CA ALA A 30 -5.64 -1.96 -0.39
C ALA A 30 -4.62 -1.04 0.28
N VAL A 31 -3.36 -1.41 0.10
CA VAL A 31 -2.23 -0.58 0.42
C VAL A 31 -1.28 -0.56 -0.77
N GLU A 32 -0.87 0.62 -1.17
CA GLU A 32 0.07 0.87 -2.26
C GLU A 32 1.35 1.46 -1.68
N SER A 33 2.49 0.87 -2.04
CA SER A 33 3.79 1.47 -1.73
C SER A 33 4.05 2.63 -2.69
N THR A 34 4.37 3.80 -2.15
CA THR A 34 4.69 5.05 -2.85
C THR A 34 6.08 5.55 -2.46
N ASP A 35 6.55 6.61 -3.10
CA ASP A 35 7.79 7.29 -2.69
C ASP A 35 7.65 7.90 -1.29
N GLU A 36 6.44 8.25 -0.88
CA GLU A 36 6.14 8.91 0.39
C GLU A 36 5.81 7.93 1.52
N GLY A 37 5.51 6.66 1.21
CA GLY A 37 5.18 5.64 2.18
C GLY A 37 4.14 4.64 1.68
N LEU A 38 3.23 4.23 2.56
CA LEU A 38 2.15 3.30 2.30
C LEU A 38 0.83 4.06 2.22
N ARG A 39 0.26 4.15 1.02
CA ARG A 39 -1.06 4.72 0.78
C ARG A 39 -2.13 3.66 1.02
N TRP A 40 -2.90 3.82 2.08
CA TRP A 40 -4.02 2.98 2.44
C TRP A 40 -5.28 3.51 1.80
N TYR A 41 -6.00 2.67 1.08
CA TYR A 41 -7.22 3.05 0.41
C TYR A 41 -8.22 1.91 0.36
N ARG A 42 -9.48 2.27 0.23
CA ARG A 42 -10.59 1.35 -0.05
C ARG A 42 -11.02 1.51 -1.48
N TRP A 43 -11.63 0.48 -2.01
CA TRP A 43 -12.19 0.55 -3.35
C TRP A 43 -13.50 -0.22 -3.45
N SER A 44 -14.47 0.33 -4.17
CA SER A 44 -15.73 -0.34 -4.50
C SER A 44 -16.05 -0.33 -6.00
N HIS A 45 -16.51 -1.47 -6.52
CA HIS A 45 -17.03 -1.68 -7.87
C HIS A 45 -18.34 -0.92 -8.16
N HIS A 46 -18.95 -0.33 -7.12
CA HIS A 46 -20.24 0.38 -7.18
C HIS A 46 -20.03 1.90 -7.11
N PRO A 47 -19.64 2.58 -8.21
CA PRO A 47 -19.41 4.02 -8.23
C PRO A 47 -20.65 4.85 -7.88
N GLU A 48 -21.84 4.26 -7.95
CA GLU A 48 -23.12 4.88 -7.58
C GLU A 48 -23.33 5.05 -6.07
N LEU A 49 -22.55 4.37 -5.24
CA LEU A 49 -22.63 4.49 -3.79
C LEU A 49 -21.82 5.69 -3.30
N ASP A 50 -22.20 6.25 -2.15
CA ASP A 50 -21.46 7.31 -1.45
C ASP A 50 -20.01 6.89 -1.12
N GLN A 51 -19.74 5.57 -1.09
CA GLN A 51 -18.41 4.98 -0.99
C GLN A 51 -17.96 4.19 -2.22
N GLY A 52 -18.41 4.61 -3.40
CA GLY A 52 -18.05 4.07 -4.69
C GLY A 52 -16.65 4.49 -5.16
N GLY A 53 -15.96 3.61 -5.89
CA GLY A 53 -14.64 3.90 -6.43
C GLY A 53 -13.52 3.92 -5.38
N ALA A 54 -12.40 4.57 -5.70
CA ALA A 54 -11.24 4.65 -4.83
C ALA A 54 -11.43 5.70 -3.73
N GLN A 55 -11.16 5.33 -2.48
CA GLN A 55 -11.19 6.24 -1.35
C GLN A 55 -9.91 6.14 -0.55
N ASP A 56 -9.17 7.25 -0.51
CA ASP A 56 -7.96 7.35 0.30
C ASP A 56 -8.31 7.41 1.79
N VAL A 57 -7.68 6.53 2.56
CA VAL A 57 -7.91 6.41 4.00
C VAL A 57 -6.77 7.08 4.76
N ALA A 58 -5.53 6.77 4.41
CA ALA A 58 -4.35 7.32 5.09
C ALA A 58 -3.07 7.15 4.27
N LEU A 59 -2.06 7.96 4.59
CA LEU A 59 -0.68 7.73 4.18
C LEU A 59 0.15 7.42 5.43
N GLN A 60 0.81 6.26 5.45
CA GLN A 60 1.68 5.83 6.54
C GLN A 60 3.14 5.80 6.07
N GLY A 61 4.02 6.57 6.68
CA GLY A 61 5.45 6.51 6.36
C GLY A 61 6.05 5.13 6.67
N TYR A 62 7.05 4.70 5.89
CA TYR A 62 7.70 3.40 6.07
C TYR A 62 8.29 3.21 7.47
N ALA A 63 8.89 4.25 8.05
CA ALA A 63 9.43 4.20 9.42
C ALA A 63 8.34 3.93 10.46
N ALA A 64 7.18 4.60 10.34
CA ALA A 64 6.04 4.37 11.23
C ALA A 64 5.47 2.95 11.04
N PHE A 65 5.40 2.45 9.81
CA PHE A 65 4.99 1.07 9.55
C PHE A 65 5.94 0.04 10.18
N LEU A 66 7.26 0.27 10.11
CA LEU A 66 8.25 -0.63 10.69
C LEU A 66 8.24 -0.59 12.23
N ALA A 67 7.96 0.57 12.83
CA ALA A 67 7.90 0.75 14.28
C ALA A 67 6.57 0.25 14.89
N ASP A 68 5.45 0.69 14.32
CA ASP A 68 4.11 0.52 14.92
C ASP A 68 3.31 -0.60 14.25
N GLY A 69 3.76 -1.08 13.09
CA GLY A 69 3.04 -2.06 12.28
C GLY A 69 1.99 -1.44 11.35
N PRO A 70 1.11 -2.26 10.75
CA PRO A 70 0.13 -1.78 9.79
C PRO A 70 -0.94 -0.90 10.45
N LEU A 71 -1.33 0.21 9.78
CA LEU A 71 -2.43 1.07 10.26
C LEU A 71 -3.77 0.35 10.38
N ARG A 72 -3.97 -0.72 9.61
CA ARG A 72 -5.23 -1.46 9.54
C ARG A 72 -4.96 -2.95 9.59
N ALA A 73 -5.93 -3.71 10.07
CA ALA A 73 -5.83 -5.17 10.07
C ALA A 73 -5.69 -5.68 8.63
N LEU A 74 -4.73 -6.57 8.45
CA LEU A 74 -4.39 -7.24 7.19
C LEU A 74 -4.50 -8.74 7.40
N PRO A 75 -4.91 -9.52 6.38
CA PRO A 75 -4.66 -10.95 6.37
C PRO A 75 -3.16 -11.22 6.56
N GLU A 76 -2.83 -12.30 7.28
CA GLU A 76 -1.45 -12.61 7.67
C GLU A 76 -0.49 -12.69 6.47
N GLU A 77 -0.93 -13.36 5.39
CA GLU A 77 -0.15 -13.45 4.15
C GLU A 77 0.15 -12.07 3.55
N VAL A 78 -0.84 -11.19 3.54
CA VAL A 78 -0.69 -9.83 3.00
C VAL A 78 0.25 -9.01 3.87
N ALA A 79 0.10 -9.11 5.20
CA ALA A 79 0.98 -8.45 6.15
C ALA A 79 2.44 -8.91 5.99
N HIS A 80 2.66 -10.22 5.82
CA HIS A 80 3.99 -10.79 5.61
C HIS A 80 4.63 -10.22 4.33
N ARG A 81 3.93 -10.31 3.19
CA ARG A 81 4.44 -9.83 1.90
C ARG A 81 4.68 -8.33 1.88
N LEU A 82 3.82 -7.56 2.54
CA LEU A 82 3.99 -6.11 2.69
C LEU A 82 5.25 -5.79 3.49
N ARG A 83 5.49 -6.48 4.62
CA ARG A 83 6.71 -6.30 5.42
C ARG A 83 7.97 -6.64 4.64
N GLU A 84 7.98 -7.75 3.91
CA GLU A 84 9.11 -8.11 3.05
C GLU A 84 9.39 -7.05 1.99
N HIS A 85 8.33 -6.49 1.39
CA HIS A 85 8.45 -5.42 0.39
C HIS A 85 9.01 -4.15 0.99
N VAL A 86 8.44 -3.68 2.11
CA VAL A 86 8.91 -2.47 2.80
C VAL A 86 10.37 -2.63 3.24
N ALA A 87 10.75 -3.78 3.81
CA ALA A 87 12.13 -4.05 4.21
C ALA A 87 13.11 -3.98 3.04
N LYS A 88 12.73 -4.49 1.86
CA LYS A 88 13.55 -4.37 0.64
C LYS A 88 13.71 -2.92 0.21
N LEU A 89 12.63 -2.13 0.26
CA LEU A 89 12.67 -0.71 -0.10
C LEU A 89 13.58 0.09 0.84
N THR A 90 13.49 -0.15 2.16
CA THR A 90 14.24 0.63 3.16
C THR A 90 15.67 0.14 3.41
N SER A 91 16.05 -1.03 2.93
CA SER A 91 17.43 -1.55 3.06
C SER A 91 18.35 -1.13 1.92
N GLN A 92 17.83 -0.41 0.92
CA GLN A 92 18.61 0.12 -0.22
C GLN A 92 19.00 1.60 -0.07
N ASP A 93 18.58 2.25 1.01
CA ASP A 93 19.05 3.57 1.48
C ASP A 93 20.29 3.43 2.36
#